data_AF-A0A8T0DG36-F1
#
_entry.id   AF-A0A8T0DG36-F1
#
_cell.length_a   1.000
_cell.length_b   1.000
_cell.length_c   1.000
_cell.angle_alpha   90.00
_cell.angle_beta   90.00
_cell.angle_gamma   90.00
#
_symmetry.space_group_name_H-M   'P 1'
#
loop_
_entity.id
_entity.type
_entity.pdbx_description
1 polymer ?
#
loop_
_entity_poly.entity_id
_entity_poly.type
_entity_poly.pdbx_seq_one_letter_code
_entity_poly.pdbx_strand_id
1 'polypeptide(L)'
;MPKSLFTSSECLALLAVFSDACREVELLSNIGKQNFSSSNTSTSIKRCTQANSDTLLTELNKIFFQTLLRYEKARSEDYLELLDGTFRKLNDEESTRVKYLEILSRVSAVLRSLLCELDESGTFECLERYCQREQSELDKLATFVSSASAKERDLVKLQNDVQELEKATKEESVAFFSTLGKLKHEFQELREKAKMTIQYKTKEYAAKLLDYQNMQNERLSILSDELELVKAVISQTTRIAEETNSWLCSDTSTKANLLNLVPKSDHPDVLAKCLVSMKKQVEERQALHAQLKEQYQTCDAIVLADDREKEALRLREEYSKRVLLSVIQLQSWWRTMMAVHRIRKRRKRKGRKGSKRRPAATPQSV
;
A
#
# COMPACT_ATOMS: atom_id res chain seq x y z
N MET A 1 -4.07 50.93 -73.44
CA MET A 1 -4.26 52.38 -73.21
C MET A 1 -4.70 52.56 -71.78
N PRO A 2 -3.80 52.87 -70.84
CA PRO A 2 -4.21 53.22 -69.48
C PRO A 2 -5.12 54.46 -69.58
N LYS A 3 -6.32 54.36 -69.03
CA LYS A 3 -7.27 55.48 -68.97
C LYS A 3 -6.67 56.49 -68.00
N SER A 4 -6.23 57.65 -68.48
CA SER A 4 -5.85 58.74 -67.58
C SER A 4 -7.06 59.07 -66.72
N LEU A 5 -6.90 58.94 -65.40
CA LEU A 5 -8.00 59.15 -64.44
C LEU A 5 -8.39 60.62 -64.30
N PHE A 6 -7.55 61.54 -64.79
CA PHE A 6 -7.69 62.98 -64.60
C PHE A 6 -7.64 63.74 -65.92
N THR A 7 -8.29 64.90 -65.93
CA THR A 7 -8.14 65.89 -66.99
C THR A 7 -6.79 66.61 -66.86
N SER A 8 -6.26 67.13 -67.97
CA SER A 8 -4.94 67.79 -67.98
C SER A 8 -4.83 68.97 -66.99
N SER A 9 -5.93 69.67 -66.72
CA SER A 9 -6.00 70.74 -65.73
C SER A 9 -5.95 70.25 -64.28
N GLU A 10 -6.52 69.07 -64.00
CA GLU A 10 -6.48 68.45 -62.68
C GLU A 10 -5.09 67.88 -62.38
N CYS A 11 -4.41 67.29 -63.37
CA CYS A 11 -3.01 66.86 -63.22
C CYS A 11 -2.08 68.03 -62.87
N LEU A 12 -2.23 69.18 -63.54
CA LEU A 12 -1.45 70.39 -63.25
C LEU A 12 -1.68 70.92 -61.83
N ALA A 13 -2.93 70.94 -61.37
CA ALA A 13 -3.26 71.35 -60.01
C ALA A 13 -2.68 70.38 -58.97
N LEU A 14 -2.78 69.07 -59.21
CA LEU A 14 -2.24 68.04 -58.32
C LEU A 14 -0.70 68.06 -58.30
N LEU A 15 -0.04 68.26 -59.44
CA LEU A 15 1.41 68.42 -59.53
C LEU A 15 1.91 69.61 -58.70
N ALA A 16 1.20 70.74 -58.74
CA ALA A 16 1.55 71.91 -57.92
C ALA A 16 1.43 71.58 -56.42
N VAL A 17 0.33 70.96 -55.99
CA VAL A 17 0.09 70.60 -54.58
C VAL A 17 1.10 69.57 -54.09
N PHE A 18 1.40 68.52 -54.86
CA PHE A 18 2.37 67.50 -54.46
C PHE A 18 3.82 68.01 -54.51
N SER A 19 4.13 68.96 -55.40
CA SER A 19 5.42 69.64 -55.45
C SER A 19 5.66 70.45 -54.18
N ASP A 20 4.65 71.22 -53.75
CA ASP A 20 4.72 71.98 -52.51
C ASP A 20 4.75 71.06 -51.28
N ALA A 21 3.96 69.99 -51.26
CA ALA A 21 4.02 68.98 -50.19
C ALA A 21 5.39 68.27 -50.12
N CYS A 22 6.03 67.96 -51.25
CA CYS A 22 7.39 67.42 -51.27
C CYS A 22 8.39 68.41 -50.66
N ARG A 23 8.30 69.69 -51.02
CA ARG A 23 9.17 70.74 -50.48
C ARG A 23 8.96 70.90 -48.97
N GLU A 24 7.74 70.88 -48.49
CA GLU A 24 7.44 70.97 -47.05
C GLU A 24 7.97 69.75 -46.27
N VAL A 25 7.79 68.54 -46.79
CA VAL A 25 8.32 67.31 -46.16
C VAL A 25 9.85 67.28 -46.20
N GLU A 26 10.47 67.79 -47.27
CA GLU A 26 11.93 67.96 -47.34
C GLU A 26 12.44 68.99 -46.32
N LEU A 27 11.74 70.11 -46.17
CA LEU A 27 12.06 71.12 -45.15
C LEU A 27 11.96 70.52 -43.75
N LEU A 28 10.90 69.76 -43.45
CA LEU A 28 10.76 69.05 -42.17
C LEU A 28 11.87 68.01 -41.95
N SER A 29 12.26 67.27 -42.99
CA SER A 29 13.39 66.34 -42.94
C SER A 29 14.71 67.06 -42.67
N ASN A 30 14.93 68.20 -43.33
CA ASN A 30 16.15 69.00 -43.18
C ASN A 30 16.24 69.68 -41.81
N ILE A 31 15.13 70.22 -41.30
CA ILE A 31 15.02 70.75 -39.94
C ILE A 31 15.30 69.65 -38.91
N GLY A 32 14.71 68.47 -39.10
CA GLY A 32 14.94 67.33 -38.24
C GLY A 32 16.40 66.84 -38.22
N LYS A 33 17.08 66.82 -39.38
CA LYS A 33 18.52 66.47 -39.49
C LYS A 33 19.45 67.53 -38.89
N GLN A 34 19.14 68.82 -39.06
CA GLN A 34 19.93 69.92 -38.49
C GLN A 34 19.86 69.91 -36.96
N ASN A 35 18.67 69.68 -36.40
CA ASN A 35 18.48 69.55 -34.95
C ASN A 35 19.17 68.31 -34.34
N PHE A 36 19.40 67.28 -35.16
CA PHE A 36 20.14 66.07 -34.76
C PHE A 36 21.66 66.31 -34.72
N SER A 37 22.16 67.23 -35.55
CA SER A 37 23.60 67.53 -35.66
C SER A 37 24.08 68.49 -34.57
N SER A 38 23.18 69.33 -34.04
CA SER A 38 23.50 70.37 -33.07
C SER A 38 23.74 69.89 -31.62
N SER A 39 23.38 68.65 -31.25
CA SER A 39 23.68 68.12 -29.90
C SER A 39 25.05 67.43 -29.80
N ASN A 40 25.70 67.14 -30.94
CA ASN A 40 26.98 66.41 -31.00
C ASN A 40 28.23 67.29 -30.81
N THR A 41 28.07 68.57 -30.48
CA THR A 41 29.19 69.50 -30.27
C THR A 41 29.17 70.09 -28.86
N SER A 42 29.36 69.26 -27.82
CA SER A 42 29.85 69.73 -26.52
C SER A 42 30.27 68.57 -25.62
N THR A 43 31.50 68.08 -25.81
CA THR A 43 32.38 67.71 -24.69
C THR A 43 33.81 67.64 -25.21
N SER A 44 34.51 68.77 -25.07
CA SER A 44 35.95 68.86 -25.21
C SER A 44 36.61 67.92 -24.19
N ILE A 45 36.99 66.72 -24.61
CA ILE A 45 37.89 65.86 -23.84
C ILE A 45 39.29 65.97 -24.43
N LYS A 46 40.19 66.47 -23.57
CA LYS A 46 41.62 66.69 -23.80
C LYS A 46 42.28 65.44 -24.38
N ARG A 47 43.04 65.64 -25.46
CA ARG A 47 44.01 64.67 -25.98
C ARG A 47 45.00 64.28 -24.88
N CYS A 48 45.03 63.00 -24.52
CA CYS A 48 46.20 62.39 -23.90
C CYS A 48 46.76 61.40 -24.91
N THR A 49 47.91 61.74 -25.47
CA THR A 49 48.71 60.87 -26.33
C THR A 49 49.36 59.79 -25.49
N GLN A 50 48.90 58.55 -25.60
CA GLN A 50 49.73 57.40 -25.27
C GLN A 50 49.53 56.34 -26.35
N ALA A 51 50.54 56.26 -27.21
CA ALA A 51 50.61 55.35 -28.33
C ALA A 51 51.08 53.97 -27.84
N ASN A 52 50.47 52.93 -28.43
CA ASN A 52 51.07 51.60 -28.72
C ASN A 52 50.93 50.45 -27.71
N SER A 53 49.76 50.21 -27.10
CA SER A 53 49.47 48.88 -26.50
C SER A 53 48.19 48.17 -26.96
N ASP A 54 47.27 48.85 -27.65
CA ASP A 54 45.89 48.34 -27.70
C ASP A 54 45.36 48.00 -29.10
N THR A 55 46.21 47.82 -30.12
CA THR A 55 45.71 47.43 -31.47
C THR A 55 44.96 46.10 -31.45
N LEU A 56 45.40 45.15 -30.64
CA LEU A 56 44.73 43.87 -30.45
C LEU A 56 43.44 44.02 -29.65
N LEU A 57 43.43 44.87 -28.61
CA LEU A 57 42.24 45.14 -27.81
C LEU A 57 41.18 45.91 -28.62
N THR A 58 41.60 46.82 -29.50
CA THR A 58 40.70 47.55 -30.41
C THR A 58 40.10 46.64 -31.48
N GLU A 59 40.89 45.73 -32.06
CA GLU A 59 40.35 44.76 -33.04
C GLU A 59 39.45 43.71 -32.36
N LEU A 60 39.78 43.27 -31.15
CA LEU A 60 38.99 42.30 -30.40
C LEU A 60 37.68 42.93 -29.91
N ASN A 61 37.70 44.20 -29.47
CA ASN A 61 36.49 44.99 -29.24
C ASN A 61 35.67 45.10 -30.53
N LYS A 62 36.29 45.42 -31.67
CA LYS A 62 35.59 45.53 -32.97
C LYS A 62 34.88 44.23 -33.38
N ILE A 63 35.51 43.07 -33.14
CA ILE A 63 34.90 41.75 -33.42
C ILE A 63 33.80 41.41 -32.42
N PHE A 64 34.02 41.65 -31.12
CA PHE A 64 33.02 41.41 -30.08
C PHE A 64 31.78 42.27 -30.34
N PHE A 65 31.97 43.53 -30.72
CA PHE A 65 30.89 44.44 -31.08
C PHE A 65 30.24 44.12 -32.43
N GLN A 66 30.96 43.65 -33.46
CA GLN A 66 30.32 43.14 -34.67
C GLN A 66 29.42 41.94 -34.39
N THR A 67 29.83 41.08 -33.46
CA THR A 67 29.06 39.90 -33.05
C THR A 67 27.84 40.30 -32.21
N LEU A 68 28.01 41.28 -31.32
CA LEU A 68 26.93 41.89 -30.53
C LEU A 68 25.94 42.62 -31.44
N LEU A 69 26.41 43.38 -32.45
CA LEU A 69 25.59 43.99 -33.49
C LEU A 69 24.80 42.93 -34.28
N ARG A 70 25.39 41.79 -34.62
CA ARG A 70 24.66 40.70 -35.30
C ARG A 70 23.60 40.06 -34.41
N TYR A 71 23.88 39.91 -33.12
CA TYR A 71 22.95 39.36 -32.14
C TYR A 71 21.82 40.36 -31.79
N GLU A 72 22.09 41.66 -31.84
CA GLU A 72 21.15 42.74 -31.50
C GLU A 72 20.41 43.33 -32.70
N LYS A 73 20.92 43.18 -33.93
CA LYS A 73 20.12 43.42 -35.17
C LYS A 73 18.92 42.48 -35.25
N ALA A 74 18.96 41.35 -34.54
CA ALA A 74 17.80 40.48 -34.31
C ALA A 74 16.83 41.01 -33.22
N ARG A 75 17.19 42.08 -32.50
CA ARG A 75 16.48 42.63 -31.33
C ARG A 75 16.02 44.10 -31.48
N SER A 76 16.32 44.75 -32.61
CA SER A 76 15.79 46.07 -33.00
C SER A 76 16.01 47.20 -31.98
N GLU A 77 17.23 47.34 -31.45
CA GLU A 77 17.65 48.52 -30.68
C GLU A 77 18.56 49.42 -31.53
N ASP A 78 18.29 50.72 -31.57
CA ASP A 78 18.99 51.70 -32.42
C ASP A 78 20.25 52.24 -31.70
N TYR A 79 21.38 52.33 -32.40
CA TYR A 79 22.64 52.91 -31.89
C TYR A 79 23.19 54.01 -32.83
N LEU A 80 23.89 55.00 -32.26
CA LEU A 80 24.64 56.03 -33.00
C LEU A 80 26.15 55.76 -32.93
N GLU A 81 26.83 55.83 -34.08
CA GLU A 81 28.30 55.83 -34.18
C GLU A 81 28.84 57.23 -33.85
N LEU A 82 29.67 57.32 -32.82
CA LEU A 82 30.41 58.53 -32.46
C LEU A 82 31.69 58.64 -33.28
N LEU A 83 32.22 59.86 -33.41
CA LEU A 83 33.42 60.17 -34.21
C LEU A 83 34.71 59.48 -33.72
N ASP A 84 34.69 58.91 -32.52
CA ASP A 84 35.77 58.12 -31.92
C ASP A 84 35.66 56.60 -32.22
N GLY A 85 34.65 56.19 -33.00
CA GLY A 85 34.38 54.79 -33.33
C GLY A 85 33.66 54.02 -32.22
N THR A 86 33.19 54.70 -31.16
CA THR A 86 32.36 54.10 -30.13
C THR A 86 30.87 54.28 -30.45
N PHE A 87 30.03 53.33 -30.03
CA PHE A 87 28.60 53.37 -30.30
C PHE A 87 27.83 53.59 -29.01
N ARG A 88 26.89 54.54 -29.00
CA ARG A 88 26.00 54.82 -27.86
C ARG A 88 24.59 54.32 -28.15
N LYS A 89 23.98 53.64 -27.19
CA LYS A 89 22.56 53.26 -27.22
C LYS A 89 21.73 54.55 -27.29
N LEU A 90 20.90 54.67 -28.33
CA LEU A 90 19.98 55.80 -28.45
C LEU A 90 19.02 55.79 -27.25
N ASN A 91 18.82 56.95 -26.65
CA ASN A 91 17.77 57.09 -25.64
C ASN A 91 16.39 56.89 -26.31
N ASP A 92 15.35 56.56 -25.54
CA ASP A 92 14.01 56.28 -26.11
C ASP A 92 13.49 57.44 -26.97
N GLU A 93 13.75 58.68 -26.56
CA GLU A 93 13.42 59.89 -27.35
C GLU A 93 14.22 60.00 -28.65
N GLU A 94 15.49 59.58 -28.64
CA GLU A 94 16.36 59.65 -29.80
C GLU A 94 16.05 58.52 -30.80
N SER A 95 15.74 57.30 -30.34
CA SER A 95 15.23 56.20 -31.18
C SER A 95 13.90 56.58 -31.84
N THR A 96 13.00 57.21 -31.08
CA THR A 96 11.72 57.70 -31.62
C THR A 96 11.94 58.75 -32.71
N ARG A 97 12.91 59.65 -32.54
CA ARG A 97 13.28 60.65 -33.55
C ARG A 97 13.95 60.05 -34.79
N VAL A 98 14.81 59.04 -34.64
CA VAL A 98 15.43 58.32 -35.76
C VAL A 98 14.36 57.63 -36.60
N LYS A 99 13.43 56.90 -35.96
CA LYS A 99 12.29 56.27 -36.63
C LYS A 99 11.39 57.30 -37.32
N TYR A 100 11.16 58.45 -36.68
CA TYR A 100 10.40 59.56 -37.29
C TYR A 100 11.09 60.11 -38.54
N LEU A 101 12.41 60.32 -38.51
CA LEU A 101 13.19 60.77 -39.67
C LEU A 101 13.20 59.73 -40.80
N GLU A 102 13.24 58.45 -40.46
CA GLU A 102 13.16 57.35 -41.42
C GLU A 102 11.78 57.33 -42.11
N ILE A 103 10.69 57.47 -41.34
CA ILE A 103 9.33 57.60 -41.87
C ILE A 103 9.21 58.81 -42.80
N LEU A 104 9.71 59.99 -42.38
CA LEU A 104 9.70 61.20 -43.21
C LEU A 104 10.48 61.01 -44.51
N SER A 105 11.64 60.34 -44.46
CA SER A 105 12.43 60.04 -45.66
C SER A 105 11.70 59.10 -46.61
N ARG A 106 10.99 58.10 -46.08
CA ARG A 106 10.19 57.15 -46.85
C ARG A 106 8.98 57.81 -47.50
N VAL A 107 8.26 58.66 -46.76
CA VAL A 107 7.13 59.45 -47.28
C VAL A 107 7.59 60.43 -48.36
N SER A 108 8.72 61.11 -48.14
CA SER A 108 9.33 61.99 -49.14
C SER A 108 9.70 61.25 -50.43
N ALA A 109 10.23 60.02 -50.33
CA ALA A 109 10.53 59.21 -51.50
C ALA A 109 9.27 58.79 -52.29
N VAL A 110 8.21 58.39 -51.58
CA VAL A 110 6.92 58.01 -52.22
C VAL A 110 6.26 59.20 -52.89
N LEU A 111 6.27 60.39 -52.26
CA LEU A 111 5.72 61.60 -52.86
C LEU A 111 6.49 62.04 -54.12
N ARG A 112 7.82 61.89 -54.15
CA ARG A 112 8.61 62.13 -55.36
C ARG A 112 8.30 61.11 -56.47
N SER A 113 8.19 59.83 -56.13
CA SER A 113 7.80 58.80 -57.11
C SER A 113 6.39 59.04 -57.66
N LEU A 114 5.47 59.52 -56.81
CA LEU A 114 4.12 59.93 -57.22
C LEU A 114 4.12 61.16 -58.12
N LEU A 115 4.98 62.14 -57.87
CA LEU A 115 5.13 63.29 -58.76
C LEU A 115 5.60 62.88 -60.16
N CYS A 116 6.59 61.99 -60.23
CA CYS A 116 7.05 61.43 -61.52
C CYS A 116 5.94 60.60 -62.20
N GLU A 117 5.23 59.75 -61.46
CA GLU A 117 4.14 58.92 -61.99
C GLU A 117 2.95 59.76 -62.50
N LEU A 118 2.63 60.86 -61.80
CA LEU A 118 1.57 61.77 -62.16
C LEU A 118 1.91 62.59 -63.42
N ASP A 119 3.18 62.97 -63.59
CA ASP A 119 3.69 63.69 -64.77
C ASP A 119 3.79 62.77 -66.01
N GLU A 120 4.25 61.53 -65.83
CA GLU A 120 4.48 60.58 -66.94
C GLU A 120 3.22 59.82 -67.38
N SER A 121 2.36 59.42 -66.43
CA SER A 121 1.27 58.46 -66.68
C SER A 121 -0.10 58.92 -66.20
N GLY A 122 -0.17 59.95 -65.34
CA GLY A 122 -1.42 60.44 -64.76
C GLY A 122 -2.13 59.43 -63.85
N THR A 123 -1.37 58.52 -63.22
CA THR A 123 -1.89 57.46 -62.32
C THR A 123 -1.36 57.61 -60.89
N PHE A 124 -1.94 56.86 -59.95
CA PHE A 124 -1.63 56.93 -58.51
C PHE A 124 -1.23 55.55 -57.92
N GLU A 125 -0.75 54.62 -58.75
CA GLU A 125 -0.49 53.25 -58.32
C GLU A 125 0.64 53.16 -57.28
N CYS A 126 1.62 54.08 -57.29
CA CYS A 126 2.68 54.11 -56.27
C CYS A 126 2.14 54.39 -54.87
N LEU A 127 1.22 55.35 -54.74
CA LEU A 127 0.58 55.65 -53.46
C LEU A 127 -0.37 54.54 -53.02
N GLU A 128 -1.12 53.96 -53.95
CA GLU A 128 -1.99 52.82 -53.65
C GLU A 128 -1.18 51.62 -53.13
N ARG A 129 -0.07 51.27 -53.79
CA ARG A 129 0.86 50.22 -53.35
C ARG A 129 1.49 50.52 -52.00
N TYR A 130 1.81 51.78 -51.71
CA TYR A 130 2.34 52.20 -50.41
C TYR A 130 1.29 52.05 -49.30
N CYS A 131 0.07 52.55 -49.52
CA CYS A 131 -1.03 52.42 -48.57
C CYS A 131 -1.39 50.95 -48.30
N GLN A 132 -1.44 50.10 -49.34
CA GLN A 132 -1.66 48.67 -49.18
C GLN A 132 -0.54 47.99 -48.38
N ARG A 133 0.72 48.39 -48.59
CA ARG A 133 1.85 47.86 -47.83
C ARG A 133 1.76 48.26 -46.35
N GLU A 134 1.51 49.53 -46.05
CA GLU A 134 1.35 50.00 -44.66
C GLU A 134 0.16 49.34 -43.97
N GLN A 135 -0.97 49.19 -44.67
CA GLN A 135 -2.11 48.47 -44.14
C GLN A 135 -1.75 47.01 -43.83
N SER A 136 -0.99 46.34 -44.69
CA SER A 136 -0.54 44.96 -44.44
C SER A 136 0.40 44.83 -43.25
N GLU A 137 1.27 45.84 -43.00
CA GLU A 137 2.14 45.86 -41.82
C GLU A 137 1.34 46.11 -40.53
N LEU A 138 0.33 46.99 -40.58
CA LEU A 138 -0.61 47.19 -39.47
C LEU A 138 -1.41 45.92 -39.16
N ASP A 139 -1.89 45.20 -40.18
CA ASP A 139 -2.62 43.94 -40.00
C ASP A 139 -1.72 42.84 -39.39
N LYS A 140 -0.44 42.77 -39.80
CA LYS A 140 0.55 41.88 -39.16
C LYS A 140 0.77 42.24 -37.69
N LEU A 141 0.85 43.53 -37.36
CA LEU A 141 1.00 43.96 -35.97
C LEU A 141 -0.25 43.63 -35.14
N ALA A 142 -1.45 43.85 -35.69
CA ALA A 142 -2.71 43.52 -35.04
C ALA A 142 -2.84 42.01 -34.75
N THR A 143 -2.44 41.17 -35.70
CA THR A 143 -2.42 39.70 -35.50
C THR A 143 -1.38 39.28 -34.47
N PHE A 144 -0.20 39.92 -34.43
CA PHE A 144 0.82 39.68 -33.42
C PHE A 144 0.32 40.06 -32.01
N VAL A 145 -0.27 41.24 -31.84
CA VAL A 145 -0.84 41.69 -30.56
C VAL A 145 -1.96 40.75 -30.10
N SER A 146 -2.83 40.33 -31.03
CA SER A 146 -3.89 39.37 -30.72
C SER A 146 -3.33 38.02 -30.26
N SER A 147 -2.29 37.51 -30.94
CA SER A 147 -1.60 36.28 -30.55
C SER A 147 -0.91 36.41 -29.18
N ALA A 148 -0.24 37.54 -28.92
CA ALA A 148 0.39 37.82 -27.63
C ALA A 148 -0.64 37.83 -26.49
N SER A 149 -1.79 38.51 -26.70
CA SER A 149 -2.89 38.54 -25.72
C SER A 149 -3.50 37.16 -25.43
N ALA A 150 -3.52 36.26 -26.43
CA ALA A 150 -4.00 34.90 -26.27
C ALA A 150 -3.00 34.08 -25.44
N LYS A 151 -1.70 34.18 -25.75
CA LYS A 151 -0.64 33.52 -24.99
C LYS A 151 -0.60 33.99 -23.53
N GLU A 152 -0.83 35.27 -23.29
CA GLU A 152 -0.90 35.81 -21.92
C GLU A 152 -2.08 35.22 -21.13
N ARG A 153 -3.25 35.09 -21.76
CA ARG A 153 -4.40 34.40 -21.15
C ARG A 153 -4.10 32.93 -20.86
N ASP A 154 -3.40 32.24 -21.76
CA ASP A 154 -3.03 30.85 -21.56
C ASP A 154 -1.97 30.68 -20.46
N LEU A 155 -1.02 31.61 -20.33
CA LEU A 155 -0.06 31.65 -19.22
C LEU A 155 -0.75 31.82 -17.88
N VAL A 156 -1.74 32.72 -17.77
CA VAL A 156 -2.51 32.91 -16.54
C VAL A 156 -3.28 31.64 -16.16
N LYS A 157 -3.89 30.95 -17.14
CA LYS A 157 -4.54 29.65 -16.89
C LYS A 157 -3.55 28.61 -16.39
N LEU A 158 -2.41 28.47 -17.07
CA LEU A 158 -1.40 27.49 -16.69
C LEU A 158 -0.84 27.78 -15.28
N GLN A 159 -0.70 29.05 -14.91
CA GLN A 159 -0.30 29.45 -13.56
C GLN A 159 -1.34 29.03 -12.51
N ASN A 160 -2.64 29.18 -12.81
CA ASN A 160 -3.70 28.73 -11.92
C ASN A 160 -3.71 27.20 -11.79
N ASP A 161 -3.55 26.48 -12.91
CA ASP A 161 -3.49 25.01 -12.92
C ASP A 161 -2.31 24.49 -12.08
N VAL A 162 -1.15 25.14 -12.17
CA VAL A 162 0.03 24.82 -11.34
C VAL A 162 -0.26 25.06 -9.86
N GLN A 163 -0.88 26.19 -9.50
CA GLN A 163 -1.25 26.47 -8.11
C GLN A 163 -2.27 25.46 -7.55
N GLU A 164 -3.23 25.04 -8.36
CA GLU A 164 -4.22 24.03 -7.98
C GLU A 164 -3.55 22.66 -7.77
N LEU A 165 -2.64 22.26 -8.68
CA LEU A 165 -1.84 21.05 -8.52
C LEU A 165 -0.94 21.09 -7.27
N GLU A 166 -0.30 22.22 -6.97
CA GLU A 166 0.49 22.39 -5.75
C GLU A 166 -0.37 22.27 -4.49
N LYS A 167 -1.60 22.78 -4.52
CA LYS A 167 -2.54 22.63 -3.39
C LYS A 167 -2.97 21.19 -3.22
N ALA A 168 -3.38 20.53 -4.30
CA ALA A 168 -3.82 19.13 -4.29
C ALA A 168 -2.71 18.19 -3.80
N THR A 169 -1.47 18.38 -4.28
CA THR A 169 -0.31 17.58 -3.83
C THR A 169 0.02 17.79 -2.35
N LYS A 170 -0.13 19.00 -1.81
CA LYS A 170 0.02 19.26 -0.37
C LYS A 170 -1.08 18.57 0.45
N GLU A 171 -2.33 18.65 0.01
CA GLU A 171 -3.45 17.97 0.67
C GLU A 171 -3.26 16.45 0.68
N GLU A 172 -2.85 15.87 -0.46
CA GLU A 172 -2.55 14.45 -0.59
C GLU A 172 -1.40 14.04 0.33
N SER A 173 -0.32 14.83 0.38
CA SER A 173 0.81 14.61 1.28
C SER A 173 0.38 14.58 2.75
N VAL A 174 -0.44 15.54 3.20
CA VAL A 174 -0.98 15.56 4.56
C VAL A 174 -1.86 14.33 4.84
N ALA A 175 -2.68 13.92 3.87
CA ALA A 175 -3.50 12.72 3.99
C ALA A 175 -2.62 11.46 4.12
N PHE A 176 -1.54 11.35 3.32
CA PHE A 176 -0.57 10.25 3.42
C PHE A 176 0.15 10.21 4.77
N PHE A 177 0.59 11.35 5.30
CA PHE A 177 1.23 11.38 6.61
C PHE A 177 0.24 11.00 7.74
N SER A 178 -1.02 11.40 7.62
CA SER A 178 -2.09 11.02 8.55
C SER A 178 -2.36 9.51 8.53
N THR A 179 -2.46 8.90 7.34
CA THR A 179 -2.67 7.44 7.21
C THR A 179 -1.45 6.67 7.69
N LEU A 180 -0.24 7.13 7.37
CA LEU A 180 1.01 6.54 7.87
C LEU A 180 1.09 6.60 9.40
N GLY A 181 0.68 7.72 10.01
CA GLY A 181 0.60 7.88 11.46
C GLY A 181 -0.37 6.89 12.11
N LYS A 182 -1.58 6.75 11.57
CA LYS A 182 -2.57 5.77 12.03
C LYS A 182 -2.03 4.33 11.93
N LEU A 183 -1.45 3.99 10.77
CA LEU A 183 -0.89 2.67 10.54
C LEU A 183 0.25 2.36 11.52
N LYS A 184 1.13 3.34 11.80
CA LYS A 184 2.19 3.19 12.82
C LYS A 184 1.61 2.91 14.21
N HIS A 185 0.53 3.59 14.61
CA HIS A 185 -0.14 3.33 15.88
C HIS A 185 -0.77 1.93 15.92
N GLU A 186 -1.45 1.50 14.86
CA GLU A 186 -2.01 0.15 14.75
C GLU A 186 -0.93 -0.94 14.86
N PHE A 187 0.21 -0.75 14.18
CA PHE A 187 1.36 -1.66 14.30
C PHE A 187 1.91 -1.73 15.72
N GLN A 188 2.01 -0.59 16.41
CA GLN A 188 2.49 -0.55 17.79
C GLN A 188 1.51 -1.26 18.74
N GLU A 189 0.19 -1.04 18.56
CA GLU A 189 -0.82 -1.75 19.34
C GLU A 189 -0.77 -3.27 19.11
N LEU A 190 -0.66 -3.71 17.85
CA LEU A 190 -0.54 -5.13 17.51
C LEU A 190 0.70 -5.76 18.15
N ARG A 191 1.83 -5.04 18.15
CA ARG A 191 3.07 -5.48 18.78
C ARG A 191 2.89 -5.68 20.29
N GLU A 192 2.29 -4.71 20.98
CA GLU A 192 2.04 -4.83 22.42
C GLU A 192 0.99 -5.92 22.74
N LYS A 193 -0.06 -6.05 21.93
CA LYS A 193 -1.04 -7.15 22.05
C LYS A 193 -0.37 -8.52 21.88
N ALA A 194 0.53 -8.67 20.90
CA ALA A 194 1.27 -9.90 20.69
C ALA A 194 2.18 -10.23 21.89
N LYS A 195 2.93 -9.23 22.39
CA LYS A 195 3.77 -9.37 23.58
C LYS A 195 2.97 -9.81 24.80
N MET A 196 1.83 -9.17 25.05
CA MET A 196 0.93 -9.52 26.16
C MET A 196 0.35 -10.93 25.99
N THR A 197 -0.01 -11.32 24.76
CA THR A 197 -0.55 -12.66 24.48
C THR A 197 0.50 -13.73 24.74
N ILE A 198 1.75 -13.51 24.31
CA ILE A 198 2.87 -14.41 24.58
C ILE A 198 3.05 -14.55 26.09
N GLN A 199 3.17 -13.44 26.83
CA GLN A 199 3.35 -13.47 28.28
C GLN A 199 2.21 -14.19 29.00
N TYR A 200 0.96 -13.92 28.61
CA TYR A 200 -0.21 -14.58 29.17
C TYR A 200 -0.17 -16.09 28.92
N LYS A 201 0.10 -16.51 27.68
CA LYS A 201 0.15 -17.93 27.31
C LYS A 201 1.30 -18.64 28.01
N THR A 202 2.47 -18.02 28.13
CA THR A 202 3.59 -18.57 28.89
C THR A 202 3.21 -18.82 30.35
N LYS A 203 2.55 -17.85 31.01
CA LYS A 203 2.06 -18.01 32.39
C LYS A 203 0.99 -19.10 32.50
N GLU A 204 0.05 -19.16 31.56
CA GLU A 204 -1.00 -20.18 31.51
C GLU A 204 -0.40 -21.59 31.40
N TYR A 205 0.58 -21.79 30.52
CA TYR A 205 1.25 -23.09 30.38
C TYR A 205 2.12 -23.43 31.59
N ALA A 206 2.80 -22.45 32.19
CA ALA A 206 3.58 -22.67 33.42
C ALA A 206 2.67 -23.11 34.59
N ALA A 207 1.50 -22.48 34.74
CA ALA A 207 0.52 -22.88 35.76
C ALA A 207 -0.01 -24.30 35.52
N LYS A 208 -0.42 -24.63 34.28
CA LYS A 208 -0.88 -25.98 33.93
C LYS A 208 0.20 -27.04 34.14
N LEU A 209 1.46 -26.72 33.84
CA LEU A 209 2.58 -27.62 34.07
C LEU A 209 2.78 -27.87 35.57
N LEU A 210 2.72 -26.82 36.39
CA LEU A 210 2.82 -26.93 37.85
C LEU A 210 1.68 -27.78 38.42
N ASP A 211 0.45 -27.53 38.01
CA ASP A 211 -0.72 -28.32 38.44
C ASP A 211 -0.55 -29.80 38.08
N TYR A 212 -0.08 -30.08 36.86
CA TYR A 212 0.19 -31.44 36.42
C TYR A 212 1.32 -32.10 37.23
N GLN A 213 2.40 -31.37 37.52
CA GLN A 213 3.48 -31.86 38.37
C GLN A 213 2.98 -32.18 39.78
N ASN A 214 2.15 -31.32 40.38
CA ASN A 214 1.56 -31.56 41.69
C ASN A 214 0.68 -32.82 41.69
N MET A 215 -0.18 -32.99 40.69
CA MET A 215 -0.99 -34.20 40.53
C MET A 215 -0.15 -35.47 40.38
N GLN A 216 0.97 -35.41 39.66
CA GLN A 216 1.88 -36.55 39.54
C GLN A 216 2.60 -36.83 40.86
N ASN A 217 3.05 -35.81 41.58
CA ASN A 217 3.69 -35.96 42.88
C ASN A 217 2.74 -36.56 43.92
N GLU A 218 1.47 -36.14 43.94
CA GLU A 218 0.44 -36.73 44.81
C GLU A 218 0.23 -38.22 44.50
N ARG A 219 0.12 -38.59 43.22
CA ARG A 219 0.00 -40.00 42.80
C ARG A 219 1.22 -40.82 43.18
N LEU A 220 2.42 -40.26 43.00
CA LEU A 220 3.66 -40.92 43.40
C LEU A 220 3.73 -41.07 44.93
N SER A 221 3.26 -40.08 45.70
CA SER A 221 3.17 -40.16 47.16
C SER A 221 2.25 -41.31 47.59
N ILE A 222 1.04 -41.39 47.02
CA ILE A 222 0.08 -42.46 47.32
C ILE A 222 0.69 -43.83 47.00
N LEU A 223 1.29 -43.97 45.82
CA LEU A 223 1.92 -45.24 45.41
C LEU A 223 3.10 -45.60 46.32
N SER A 224 3.86 -44.61 46.79
CA SER A 224 4.95 -44.82 47.74
C SER A 224 4.41 -45.31 49.09
N ASP A 225 3.32 -44.72 49.58
CA ASP A 225 2.68 -45.13 50.84
C ASP A 225 2.13 -46.56 50.74
N GLU A 226 1.49 -46.92 49.63
CA GLU A 226 1.03 -48.28 49.34
C GLU A 226 2.19 -49.28 49.30
N LEU A 227 3.31 -48.89 48.67
CA LEU A 227 4.51 -49.72 48.58
C LEU A 227 5.14 -49.96 49.96
N GLU A 228 5.21 -48.93 50.81
CA GLU A 228 5.69 -49.08 52.20
C GLU A 228 4.73 -49.95 53.03
N LEU A 229 3.41 -49.84 52.84
CA LEU A 229 2.44 -50.72 53.48
C LEU A 229 2.65 -52.18 53.07
N VAL A 230 2.82 -52.45 51.77
CA VAL A 230 3.07 -53.81 51.26
C VAL A 230 4.39 -54.35 51.81
N LYS A 231 5.46 -53.55 51.87
CA LYS A 231 6.72 -53.95 52.51
C LYS A 231 6.53 -54.29 53.99
N ALA A 232 5.74 -53.51 54.73
CA ALA A 232 5.43 -53.80 56.13
C ALA A 232 4.66 -55.12 56.28
N VAL A 233 3.69 -55.39 55.40
CA VAL A 233 2.96 -56.67 55.39
C VAL A 233 3.89 -57.84 55.04
N ILE A 234 4.79 -57.69 54.07
CA ILE A 234 5.78 -58.72 53.73
C ILE A 234 6.73 -58.99 54.91
N SER A 235 7.24 -57.95 55.57
CA SER A 235 8.12 -58.13 56.75
C SER A 235 7.39 -58.79 57.93
N GLN A 236 6.13 -58.45 58.17
CA GLN A 236 5.33 -59.09 59.21
C GLN A 236 5.01 -60.55 58.87
N THR A 237 4.61 -60.84 57.63
CA THR A 237 4.31 -62.22 57.20
C THR A 237 5.54 -63.12 57.21
N THR A 238 6.69 -62.61 56.78
CA THR A 238 7.98 -63.33 56.88
C THR A 238 8.32 -63.63 58.33
N ARG A 239 8.18 -62.65 59.25
CA ARG A 239 8.35 -62.87 60.69
C ARG A 239 7.41 -63.93 61.25
N ILE A 240 6.11 -63.86 60.95
CA ILE A 240 5.13 -64.86 61.40
C ILE A 240 5.50 -66.26 60.85
N ALA A 241 5.93 -66.34 59.59
CA ALA A 241 6.34 -67.60 58.99
C ALA A 241 7.58 -68.18 59.69
N GLU A 242 8.57 -67.36 60.04
CA GLU A 242 9.75 -67.77 60.82
C GLU A 242 9.37 -68.25 62.22
N GLU A 243 8.52 -67.49 62.94
CA GLU A 243 8.02 -67.88 64.27
C GLU A 243 7.23 -69.20 64.22
N THR A 244 6.36 -69.34 63.22
CA THR A 244 5.57 -70.57 62.99
C THR A 244 6.49 -71.75 62.66
N ASN A 245 7.47 -71.55 61.78
CA ASN A 245 8.43 -72.59 61.42
C ASN A 245 9.29 -73.00 62.61
N SER A 246 9.76 -72.05 63.41
CA SER A 246 10.49 -72.31 64.66
C SER A 246 9.64 -73.11 65.65
N TRP A 247 8.37 -72.74 65.83
CA TRP A 247 7.43 -73.46 66.68
C TRP A 247 7.19 -74.88 66.16
N LEU A 248 6.93 -75.05 64.86
CA LEU A 248 6.73 -76.37 64.23
C LEU A 248 7.97 -77.26 64.35
N CYS A 249 9.17 -76.73 64.13
CA CYS A 249 10.42 -77.47 64.32
C CYS A 249 10.59 -77.91 65.77
N SER A 250 10.28 -77.03 66.73
CA SER A 250 10.32 -77.34 68.15
C SER A 250 9.30 -78.42 68.54
N ASP A 251 8.03 -78.27 68.15
CA ASP A 251 6.96 -79.25 68.40
C ASP A 251 7.21 -80.60 67.71
N THR A 252 7.74 -80.58 66.48
CA THR A 252 8.13 -81.81 65.78
C THR A 252 9.26 -82.51 66.52
N SER A 253 10.24 -81.75 67.01
CA SER A 253 11.33 -82.32 67.82
C SER A 253 10.82 -82.89 69.15
N THR A 254 9.92 -82.21 69.86
CA THR A 254 9.35 -82.73 71.12
C THR A 254 8.50 -83.97 70.87
N LYS A 255 7.67 -83.98 69.82
CA LYS A 255 6.87 -85.15 69.42
C LYS A 255 7.74 -86.31 68.96
N ALA A 256 8.80 -86.08 68.18
CA ALA A 256 9.76 -87.12 67.82
C ALA A 256 10.40 -87.74 69.07
N ASN A 257 10.76 -86.92 70.06
CA ASN A 257 11.25 -87.39 71.35
C ASN A 257 10.20 -88.21 72.13
N LEU A 258 8.93 -87.79 72.12
CA LEU A 258 7.83 -88.54 72.75
C LEU A 258 7.50 -89.84 72.00
N LEU A 259 7.62 -89.87 70.67
CA LEU A 259 7.34 -91.04 69.84
C LEU A 259 8.39 -92.14 70.07
N ASN A 260 9.62 -91.76 70.44
CA ASN A 260 10.63 -92.69 70.95
C ASN A 260 10.23 -93.35 72.30
N LEU A 261 9.23 -92.81 73.01
CA LEU A 261 8.73 -93.32 74.29
C LEU A 261 7.41 -94.09 74.17
N VAL A 262 6.74 -94.07 73.02
CA VAL A 262 5.48 -94.81 72.80
C VAL A 262 5.80 -96.25 72.38
N PRO A 263 5.33 -97.28 73.11
CA PRO A 263 5.46 -98.68 72.69
C PRO A 263 4.71 -98.88 71.37
N LYS A 264 5.39 -99.41 70.35
CA LYS A 264 4.79 -99.73 69.04
C LYS A 264 3.63 -100.70 69.23
N SER A 265 2.40 -100.21 69.16
CA SER A 265 1.19 -101.05 69.17
C SER A 265 0.59 -101.14 67.77
N ASP A 266 0.19 -102.36 67.42
CA ASP A 266 -0.28 -102.77 66.10
C ASP A 266 -1.74 -102.33 65.86
N HIS A 267 -1.98 -101.14 65.31
CA HIS A 267 -3.30 -100.75 64.77
C HIS A 267 -3.24 -100.22 63.31
N PRO A 268 -2.71 -100.98 62.33
CA PRO A 268 -2.69 -100.58 60.92
C PRO A 268 -4.04 -100.69 60.19
N ASP A 269 -4.95 -101.59 60.62
CA ASP A 269 -6.15 -101.93 59.85
C ASP A 269 -7.28 -100.88 59.92
N VAL A 270 -7.36 -100.13 61.03
CA VAL A 270 -8.33 -99.04 61.20
C VAL A 270 -7.92 -97.81 60.37
N LEU A 271 -6.62 -97.54 60.28
CA LEU A 271 -6.04 -96.45 59.48
C LEU A 271 -6.23 -96.67 57.98
N ALA A 272 -6.08 -97.91 57.51
CA ALA A 272 -6.29 -98.25 56.10
C ALA A 272 -7.74 -97.95 55.63
N LYS A 273 -8.74 -98.25 56.46
CA LYS A 273 -10.16 -97.95 56.14
C LYS A 273 -10.46 -96.45 56.14
N CYS A 274 -9.89 -95.68 57.07
CA CYS A 274 -10.02 -94.22 57.08
C CYS A 274 -9.39 -93.57 55.84
N LEU A 275 -8.22 -94.04 55.39
CA LEU A 275 -7.56 -93.51 54.20
C LEU A 275 -8.39 -93.68 52.92
N VAL A 276 -9.06 -94.83 52.75
CA VAL A 276 -9.94 -95.08 51.60
C VAL A 276 -11.14 -94.13 51.61
N SER A 277 -11.74 -93.88 52.78
CA SER A 277 -12.86 -92.94 52.93
C SER A 277 -12.44 -91.50 52.61
N MET A 278 -11.27 -91.07 53.10
CA MET A 278 -10.74 -89.72 52.82
C MET A 278 -10.43 -89.55 51.34
N LYS A 279 -9.86 -90.56 50.66
CA LYS A 279 -9.56 -90.49 49.24
C LYS A 279 -10.83 -90.29 48.40
N LYS A 280 -11.92 -90.99 48.74
CA LYS A 280 -13.22 -90.83 48.09
C LYS A 280 -13.80 -89.42 48.28
N GLN A 281 -13.72 -88.86 49.49
CA GLN A 281 -14.18 -87.49 49.76
C GLN A 281 -13.36 -86.43 49.01
N VAL A 282 -12.06 -86.65 48.82
CA VAL A 282 -11.18 -85.77 48.04
C VAL A 282 -11.58 -85.78 46.57
N GLU A 283 -11.83 -86.96 45.99
CA GLU A 283 -12.27 -87.11 44.60
C GLU A 283 -13.62 -86.43 44.36
N GLU A 284 -14.59 -86.60 45.28
CA GLU A 284 -15.89 -85.91 45.23
C GLU A 284 -15.75 -84.38 45.29
N ARG A 285 -14.89 -83.85 46.17
CA ARG A 285 -14.64 -82.39 46.27
C ARG A 285 -13.91 -81.84 45.05
N GLN A 286 -12.99 -82.60 44.45
CA GLN A 286 -12.31 -82.19 43.23
C GLN A 286 -13.28 -82.09 42.05
N ALA A 287 -14.21 -83.03 41.92
CA ALA A 287 -15.26 -82.97 40.90
C ALA A 287 -16.16 -81.73 41.08
N LEU A 288 -16.58 -81.43 42.32
CA LEU A 288 -17.38 -80.25 42.63
C LEU A 288 -16.63 -78.94 42.35
N HIS A 289 -15.34 -78.89 42.66
CA HIS A 289 -14.49 -77.73 42.36
C HIS A 289 -14.34 -77.50 40.84
N ALA A 290 -14.20 -78.57 40.04
CA ALA A 290 -14.14 -78.46 38.59
C ALA A 290 -15.45 -77.88 38.01
N GLN A 291 -16.59 -78.33 38.52
CA GLN A 291 -17.91 -77.83 38.12
C GLN A 291 -18.10 -76.35 38.50
N LEU A 292 -17.73 -75.94 39.71
CA LEU A 292 -17.78 -74.54 40.12
C LEU A 292 -16.91 -73.66 39.23
N LYS A 293 -15.69 -74.12 38.89
CA LYS A 293 -14.77 -73.38 38.04
C LYS A 293 -15.37 -73.10 36.65
N GLU A 294 -16.07 -74.07 36.07
CA GLU A 294 -16.76 -73.91 34.79
C GLU A 294 -17.93 -72.91 34.89
N GLN A 295 -18.70 -72.95 35.97
CA GLN A 295 -19.77 -71.98 36.23
C GLN A 295 -19.23 -70.55 36.39
N TYR A 296 -18.14 -70.36 37.14
CA TYR A 296 -17.49 -69.05 37.28
C TYR A 296 -16.99 -68.51 35.94
N GLN A 297 -16.35 -69.35 35.11
CA GLN A 297 -15.91 -68.94 33.78
C GLN A 297 -17.08 -68.51 32.88
N THR A 298 -18.22 -69.18 32.99
CA THR A 298 -19.43 -68.83 32.24
C THR A 298 -20.01 -67.49 32.71
N CYS A 299 -20.09 -67.28 34.03
CA CYS A 299 -20.53 -66.02 34.61
C CYS A 299 -19.62 -64.84 34.21
N ASP A 300 -18.30 -65.02 34.30
CA ASP A 300 -17.32 -64.00 33.91
C ASP A 300 -17.43 -63.66 32.42
N ALA A 301 -17.66 -64.65 31.55
CA ALA A 301 -17.88 -64.42 30.13
C ALA A 301 -19.14 -63.57 29.86
N ILE A 302 -20.21 -63.77 30.62
CA ILE A 302 -21.44 -62.98 30.53
C ILE A 302 -21.22 -61.55 31.00
N VAL A 303 -20.53 -61.35 32.14
CA VAL A 303 -20.21 -60.01 32.66
C VAL A 303 -19.35 -59.24 31.66
N LEU A 304 -18.31 -59.87 31.11
CA LEU A 304 -17.47 -59.24 30.09
C LEU A 304 -18.22 -58.92 28.80
N ALA A 305 -19.25 -59.70 28.44
CA ALA A 305 -20.10 -59.40 27.28
C ALA A 305 -21.01 -58.19 27.55
N ASP A 306 -21.62 -58.11 28.73
CA ASP A 306 -22.47 -56.99 29.16
C ASP A 306 -21.67 -55.69 29.27
N ASP A 307 -20.45 -55.73 29.84
CA ASP A 307 -19.58 -54.56 29.92
C ASP A 307 -19.19 -54.03 28.54
N ARG A 308 -18.88 -54.93 27.58
CA ARG A 308 -18.62 -54.53 26.18
C ARG A 308 -19.83 -53.89 25.53
N GLU A 309 -21.03 -54.40 25.80
CA GLU A 309 -22.27 -53.83 25.24
C GLU A 309 -22.57 -52.44 25.81
N LYS A 310 -22.40 -52.26 27.14
CA LYS A 310 -22.53 -50.95 27.79
C LYS A 310 -21.51 -49.93 27.28
N GLU A 311 -20.26 -50.33 27.10
CA GLU A 311 -19.24 -49.46 26.52
C GLU A 311 -19.60 -49.07 25.07
N ALA A 312 -20.03 -50.04 24.25
CA ALA A 312 -20.45 -49.78 22.88
C ALA A 312 -21.65 -48.80 22.81
N LEU A 313 -22.62 -48.92 23.74
CA LEU A 313 -23.73 -47.96 23.87
C LEU A 313 -23.22 -46.57 24.27
N ARG A 314 -22.35 -46.47 25.27
CA ARG A 314 -21.76 -45.18 25.71
C ARG A 314 -21.03 -44.48 24.57
N LEU A 315 -20.22 -45.22 23.80
CA LEU A 315 -19.50 -44.72 22.63
C LEU A 315 -20.44 -44.20 21.53
N ARG A 316 -21.55 -44.89 21.26
CA ARG A 316 -22.57 -44.44 20.30
C ARG A 316 -23.25 -43.15 20.75
N GLU A 317 -23.56 -43.02 22.04
CA GLU A 317 -24.14 -41.79 22.60
C GLU A 317 -23.16 -40.61 22.58
N GLU A 318 -21.89 -40.84 22.91
CA GLU A 318 -20.85 -39.80 22.82
C GLU A 318 -20.64 -39.34 21.37
N TYR A 319 -20.67 -40.28 20.42
CA TYR A 319 -20.59 -39.96 19.00
C TYR A 319 -21.81 -39.14 18.53
N SER A 320 -23.03 -39.54 18.89
CA SER A 320 -24.25 -38.80 18.52
C SER A 320 -24.28 -37.38 19.10
N LYS A 321 -23.85 -37.21 20.36
CA LYS A 321 -23.69 -35.90 21.00
C LYS A 321 -22.69 -35.02 20.26
N ARG A 322 -21.52 -35.57 19.88
CA ARG A 322 -20.52 -34.83 19.08
C ARG A 322 -21.05 -34.41 17.72
N VAL A 323 -21.73 -35.30 17.01
CA VAL A 323 -22.35 -34.98 15.71
C VAL A 323 -23.39 -33.88 15.86
N LEU A 324 -24.24 -33.94 16.88
CA LEU A 324 -25.25 -32.93 17.14
C LEU A 324 -24.62 -31.55 17.41
N LEU A 325 -23.58 -31.49 18.24
CA LEU A 325 -22.83 -30.26 18.51
C LEU A 325 -22.23 -29.67 17.23
N SER A 326 -21.59 -30.50 16.41
CA SER A 326 -21.03 -30.09 15.12
C SER A 326 -22.10 -29.54 14.17
N VAL A 327 -23.29 -30.16 14.13
CA VAL A 327 -24.43 -29.66 13.34
C VAL A 327 -24.88 -28.29 13.85
N ILE A 328 -24.97 -28.08 15.17
CA ILE A 328 -25.35 -26.79 15.76
C ILE A 328 -24.30 -25.72 15.44
N GLN A 329 -23.01 -26.05 15.54
CA GLN A 329 -21.91 -25.17 15.17
C GLN A 329 -21.97 -24.79 13.68
N LEU A 330 -22.20 -25.77 12.81
CA LEU A 330 -22.32 -25.52 11.37
C LEU A 330 -23.56 -24.65 11.06
N GLN A 331 -24.69 -24.92 11.71
CA GLN A 331 -25.90 -24.10 11.56
C GLN A 331 -25.71 -22.68 12.07
N SER A 332 -25.05 -22.49 13.21
CA SER A 332 -24.76 -21.17 13.76
C SER A 332 -23.78 -20.40 12.87
N TRP A 333 -22.69 -21.04 12.45
CA TRP A 333 -21.76 -20.48 11.47
C TRP A 333 -22.48 -20.06 10.17
N TRP A 334 -23.34 -20.91 9.61
CA TRP A 334 -24.09 -20.58 8.41
C TRP A 334 -25.09 -19.42 8.64
N ARG A 335 -25.76 -19.37 9.79
CA ARG A 335 -26.63 -18.23 10.16
C ARG A 335 -25.82 -16.93 10.24
N THR A 336 -24.64 -16.97 10.83
CA THR A 336 -23.72 -15.82 10.90
C THR A 336 -23.24 -15.41 9.51
N MET A 337 -22.83 -16.36 8.66
CA MET A 337 -22.41 -16.06 7.29
C MET A 337 -23.53 -15.48 6.42
N MET A 338 -24.76 -15.98 6.56
CA MET A 338 -25.93 -15.36 5.89
C MET A 338 -26.18 -13.92 6.36
N ALA A 339 -25.94 -13.62 7.64
CA ALA A 339 -26.08 -12.26 8.17
C ALA A 339 -24.98 -11.32 7.64
N VAL A 340 -23.72 -11.77 7.66
CA VAL A 340 -22.56 -11.01 7.16
C VAL A 340 -22.69 -10.73 5.66
N HIS A 341 -23.03 -11.73 4.85
CA HIS A 341 -23.12 -11.62 3.40
C HIS A 341 -24.49 -11.14 2.89
N ARG A 342 -25.39 -10.73 3.81
CA ARG A 342 -26.76 -10.24 3.51
C ARG A 342 -27.57 -11.17 2.58
N ILE A 343 -27.36 -12.49 2.70
CA ILE A 343 -28.05 -13.49 1.88
C ILE A 343 -29.51 -13.60 2.37
N ARG A 344 -30.45 -13.02 1.63
CA ARG A 344 -31.88 -13.06 1.96
C ARG A 344 -32.45 -14.48 1.80
N LYS A 345 -33.05 -15.02 2.86
CA LYS A 345 -33.81 -16.28 2.77
C LYS A 345 -35.02 -16.08 1.86
N ARG A 346 -35.10 -16.86 0.77
CA ARG A 346 -36.26 -16.90 -0.12
C ARG A 346 -37.50 -17.29 0.69
N ARG A 347 -38.48 -16.38 0.82
CA ARG A 347 -39.75 -16.62 1.53
C ARG A 347 -40.43 -17.85 0.93
N LYS A 348 -40.54 -18.95 1.69
CA LYS A 348 -41.34 -20.11 1.26
C LYS A 348 -42.81 -19.67 1.15
N ARG A 349 -43.39 -19.75 -0.05
CA ARG A 349 -44.84 -19.67 -0.28
C ARG A 349 -45.51 -20.76 0.58
N LYS A 350 -46.52 -20.39 1.37
CA LYS A 350 -47.38 -21.32 2.12
C LYS A 350 -48.04 -22.30 1.14
N GLY A 351 -47.48 -23.49 1.00
CA GLY A 351 -48.13 -24.63 0.34
C GLY A 351 -49.15 -25.26 1.26
N ARG A 352 -50.33 -25.56 0.70
CA ARG A 352 -51.51 -26.16 1.34
C ARG A 352 -51.18 -27.39 2.20
N LYS A 353 -51.81 -27.45 3.37
CA LYS A 353 -51.81 -28.57 4.32
C LYS A 353 -52.54 -29.76 3.68
N GLY A 354 -51.76 -30.69 3.11
CA GLY A 354 -52.24 -31.97 2.58
C GLY A 354 -52.27 -33.04 3.67
N SER A 355 -53.44 -33.62 3.86
CA SER A 355 -53.77 -34.82 4.64
C SER A 355 -52.78 -35.98 4.46
N LYS A 356 -52.42 -36.68 5.56
CA LYS A 356 -52.69 -38.13 5.72
C LYS A 356 -52.14 -38.77 7.01
N ARG A 357 -53.03 -39.57 7.62
CA ARG A 357 -52.89 -40.96 8.13
C ARG A 357 -51.96 -41.30 9.33
N ARG A 358 -52.65 -41.84 10.36
CA ARG A 358 -52.51 -43.15 11.06
C ARG A 358 -51.10 -43.60 11.51
N PRO A 359 -50.90 -43.90 12.81
CA PRO A 359 -49.67 -44.55 13.29
C PRO A 359 -49.73 -46.06 13.08
N ALA A 360 -48.59 -46.66 12.70
CA ALA A 360 -48.39 -48.11 12.58
C ALA A 360 -47.29 -48.56 13.56
N ALA A 361 -47.67 -49.54 14.39
CA ALA A 361 -46.92 -50.67 14.95
C ALA A 361 -45.46 -50.49 15.41
N THR A 362 -45.29 -50.63 16.73
CA THR A 362 -44.11 -51.20 17.41
C THR A 362 -43.76 -52.60 16.90
N PRO A 363 -42.47 -52.95 16.69
CA PRO A 363 -42.02 -54.32 16.73
C PRO A 363 -41.51 -54.70 18.13
N GLN A 364 -41.82 -55.94 18.48
CA GLN A 364 -41.49 -56.65 19.72
C GLN A 364 -39.97 -56.86 19.86
N SER A 365 -39.46 -56.75 21.09
CA SER A 365 -38.20 -57.34 21.53
C SER A 365 -38.46 -58.78 22.00
N VAL A 366 -37.67 -59.72 21.47
CA VAL A 366 -37.42 -61.05 22.06
C VAL A 366 -36.24 -60.93 22.99
#